data_AF-A0A654U3H3-F1
#
_entry.id   AF-A0A654U3H3-F1
#
_cell.length_a   1.000
_cell.length_b   1.000
_cell.length_c   1.000
_cell.angle_alpha   90.00
_cell.angle_beta   90.00
_cell.angle_gamma   90.00
#
_symmetry.space_group_name_H-M   'P 1'
#
loop_
_entity.id
_entity.type
_entity.pdbx_description
1 polymer ?
#
loop_
_entity_poly.entity_id
_entity_poly.type
_entity_poly.pdbx_seq_one_letter_code
_entity_poly.pdbx_strand_id
1 'polypeptide(L)'
;MGAYLKSNDGYLYSFGTPPGRGGSAYLARVPQRFVPDLTKYQYWNGDSNSWVPNKPDAATPVIPGPVGEMSVQYNTYLKQYLALYTNGMNDVVARTAPAPQGPWSAEQMLVSSWQMPGGIYAPMMHPWSTGKDVYFNLSLWSAYNVMLMHTVLP
;
A
#
# COMPACT_ATOMS: atom_id res chain seq x y z
N MET A 1 6.29 8.26 -1.57
CA MET A 1 6.45 7.26 -0.47
C MET A 1 6.30 5.87 -1.05
N GLY A 2 6.61 4.79 -0.32
CA GLY A 2 6.50 3.44 -0.90
C GLY A 2 6.33 2.31 0.11
N ALA A 3 5.86 1.17 -0.38
CA ALA A 3 5.65 -0.05 0.38
C ALA A 3 6.23 -1.24 -0.38
N TYR A 4 7.03 -2.07 0.30
CA TYR A 4 7.50 -3.33 -0.26
C TYR A 4 6.54 -4.46 0.10
N LEU A 5 6.29 -5.32 -0.88
CA LEU A 5 5.46 -6.51 -0.75
C LEU A 5 6.24 -7.72 -1.25
N LYS A 6 6.51 -8.66 -0.35
CA LYS A 6 7.11 -9.94 -0.70
C LYS A 6 6.03 -10.88 -1.23
N SER A 7 6.28 -11.51 -2.38
CA SER A 7 5.45 -12.54 -2.97
C SER A 7 6.22 -13.86 -3.09
N ASN A 8 5.50 -14.97 -3.30
CA ASN A 8 6.07 -16.30 -3.49
C ASN A 8 6.43 -16.61 -4.96
N ASP A 9 6.25 -15.65 -5.86
CA ASP A 9 6.56 -15.76 -7.30
C ASP A 9 8.02 -15.41 -7.66
N GLY A 10 8.89 -15.22 -6.66
CA GLY A 10 10.29 -14.87 -6.83
C GLY A 10 10.55 -13.37 -7.06
N TYR A 11 9.52 -12.54 -7.08
CA TYR A 11 9.64 -11.09 -7.15
C TYR A 11 9.44 -10.43 -5.79
N LEU A 12 10.05 -9.25 -5.64
CA LEU A 12 9.71 -8.25 -4.65
C LEU A 12 8.94 -7.15 -5.37
N TYR A 13 7.75 -6.84 -4.88
CA TYR A 13 6.92 -5.75 -5.40
C TYR A 13 7.20 -4.48 -4.61
N SER A 14 7.19 -3.34 -5.30
CA SER A 14 7.38 -2.02 -4.72
C SER A 14 6.25 -1.12 -5.19
N PHE A 15 5.38 -0.74 -4.28
CA PHE A 15 4.44 0.33 -4.52
C PHE A 15 5.12 1.67 -4.27
N GLY A 16 4.86 2.66 -5.11
CA GLY A 16 5.41 4.00 -4.98
C GLY A 16 4.40 5.08 -5.33
N THR A 17 4.49 6.21 -4.65
CA THR A 17 3.76 7.45 -4.98
C THR A 17 4.75 8.55 -5.35
N PRO A 18 4.32 9.54 -6.17
CA PRO A 18 5.05 10.80 -6.32
C PRO A 18 5.38 11.46 -4.97
N PRO A 19 6.31 12.43 -4.93
CA PRO A 19 6.62 13.17 -3.71
C PRO A 19 5.37 13.76 -3.04
N GLY A 20 5.33 13.69 -1.71
CA GLY A 20 4.15 14.11 -0.92
C GLY A 20 3.10 13.00 -0.78
N ARG A 21 1.89 13.41 -0.35
CA ARG A 21 0.79 12.52 0.06
C ARG A 21 -0.42 12.56 -0.91
N GLY A 22 -0.30 13.32 -2.00
CA GLY A 22 -1.40 13.64 -2.92
C GLY A 22 -1.52 12.73 -4.14
N GLY A 23 -0.50 11.92 -4.43
CA GLY A 23 -0.41 11.17 -5.68
C GLY A 23 -1.08 9.79 -5.64
N SER A 24 -1.29 9.22 -6.82
CA SER A 24 -1.67 7.81 -6.99
C SER A 24 -0.52 6.86 -6.67
N ALA A 25 -0.85 5.60 -6.37
CA ALA A 25 0.14 4.55 -6.23
C ALA A 25 0.41 3.87 -7.58
N TYR A 26 1.69 3.61 -7.85
CA TYR A 26 2.23 2.90 -9.00
C TYR A 26 2.93 1.64 -8.51
N LEU A 27 3.07 0.65 -9.38
CA LEU A 27 3.65 -0.64 -9.02
C LEU A 27 4.86 -0.98 -9.88
N ALA A 28 5.93 -1.35 -9.22
CA ALA A 28 7.09 -1.99 -9.82
C ALA A 28 7.35 -3.35 -9.18
N ARG A 29 8.13 -4.20 -9.86
CA ARG A 29 8.66 -5.43 -9.30
C ARG A 29 10.10 -5.66 -9.73
N VAL A 30 10.85 -6.41 -8.93
CA VAL A 30 12.23 -6.83 -9.22
C VAL A 30 12.42 -8.26 -8.73
N PRO A 31 13.21 -9.12 -9.41
CA PRO A 31 13.54 -10.41 -8.83
C PRO A 31 14.29 -10.21 -7.51
N GLN A 32 13.97 -11.00 -6.48
CA GLN A 32 14.42 -10.73 -5.09
C GLN A 32 15.95 -10.61 -4.93
N ARG A 33 16.74 -11.26 -5.79
CA ARG A 33 18.21 -11.20 -5.76
C ARG A 33 18.83 -9.96 -6.43
N PHE A 34 18.02 -9.09 -7.05
CA PHE A 34 18.47 -7.94 -7.83
C PHE A 34 17.92 -6.60 -7.30
N VAL A 35 17.49 -6.55 -6.03
CA VAL A 35 16.94 -5.32 -5.42
C VAL A 35 17.83 -4.08 -5.61
N PRO A 36 19.18 -4.14 -5.51
CA PRO A 36 20.01 -2.96 -5.75
C PRO A 36 20.14 -2.53 -7.22
N ASP A 37 19.76 -3.38 -8.18
CA ASP A 37 19.97 -3.14 -9.62
C ASP A 37 18.68 -2.62 -10.28
N LEU A 38 18.61 -1.30 -10.44
CA LEU A 38 17.47 -0.60 -11.05
C LEU A 38 17.18 -1.06 -12.49
N THR A 39 18.18 -1.58 -13.21
CA THR A 39 17.99 -2.07 -14.59
C THR A 39 17.16 -3.35 -14.66
N LYS A 40 16.98 -4.05 -13.53
CA LYS A 40 16.19 -5.28 -13.42
C LYS A 40 14.74 -5.04 -13.03
N TYR A 41 14.37 -3.79 -12.72
CA TYR A 41 13.00 -3.45 -12.35
C TYR A 41 12.09 -3.49 -13.57
N GLN A 42 10.87 -3.96 -13.33
CA GLN A 42 9.77 -3.95 -14.27
C GLN A 42 8.63 -3.13 -13.69
N TYR A 43 7.96 -2.35 -14.51
CA TYR A 43 6.92 -1.41 -14.11
C TYR A 43 5.58 -1.85 -14.70
N TRP A 44 4.53 -1.84 -13.91
CA TRP A 44 3.21 -2.27 -14.37
C TRP A 44 2.56 -1.19 -15.24
N ASN A 45 2.18 -1.55 -16.46
CA ASN A 45 1.38 -0.72 -17.33
C ASN A 45 -0.01 -1.37 -17.51
N GLY A 46 -1.03 -0.68 -17.02
CA GLY A 46 -2.43 -1.11 -17.07
C GLY A 46 -3.07 -0.98 -18.45
N ASP A 47 -2.60 -0.03 -19.28
CA ASP A 47 -3.12 0.17 -20.64
C ASP A 47 -2.75 -1.03 -21.54
N SER A 48 -1.52 -1.53 -21.42
CA SER A 48 -1.04 -2.72 -22.11
C SER A 48 -1.21 -4.02 -21.31
N ASN A 49 -1.71 -3.93 -20.08
CA ASN A 49 -1.87 -5.04 -19.13
C ASN A 49 -0.59 -5.91 -19.00
N SER A 50 0.57 -5.26 -18.87
CA SER A 50 1.86 -5.94 -18.93
C SER A 50 2.96 -5.26 -18.11
N TRP A 51 4.02 -6.03 -17.84
CA TRP A 51 5.22 -5.56 -17.14
C TRP A 51 6.22 -5.01 -18.16
N VAL A 52 6.55 -3.72 -18.04
CA VAL A 52 7.51 -3.05 -18.93
C VAL A 52 8.89 -2.98 -18.25
N PRO A 53 9.93 -3.58 -18.82
CA PRO A 53 11.26 -3.61 -18.22
C PRO A 53 11.95 -2.25 -18.31
N ASN A 54 12.62 -1.83 -17.24
CA ASN A 54 13.55 -0.69 -17.18
C ASN A 54 12.97 0.63 -17.74
N LYS A 55 11.67 0.85 -17.57
CA LYS A 55 10.97 2.04 -18.10
C LYS A 55 9.97 2.60 -17.08
N PRO A 56 10.44 3.39 -16.09
CA PRO A 56 9.59 3.88 -15.00
C PRO A 56 8.42 4.76 -15.46
N ASP A 57 8.63 5.54 -16.51
CA ASP A 57 7.65 6.43 -17.14
C ASP A 57 6.49 5.67 -17.82
N ALA A 58 6.63 4.36 -18.06
CA ALA A 58 5.54 3.54 -18.57
C ALA A 58 4.54 3.09 -17.49
N ALA A 59 4.82 3.32 -16.20
CA ALA A 59 3.95 2.89 -15.12
C ALA A 59 2.62 3.65 -15.13
N THR A 60 1.50 2.93 -15.05
CA THR A 60 0.18 3.53 -14.85
C THR A 60 -0.26 3.40 -13.39
N PRO A 61 -1.16 4.27 -12.89
CA PRO A 61 -1.73 4.13 -11.56
C PRO A 61 -2.38 2.75 -11.32
N VAL A 62 -2.12 2.13 -10.18
CA VAL A 62 -2.82 0.91 -9.71
C VAL A 62 -3.83 1.20 -8.60
N ILE A 63 -3.55 2.19 -7.74
CA ILE A 63 -4.50 2.71 -6.74
C ILE A 63 -4.65 4.21 -7.02
N PRO A 64 -5.88 4.71 -7.29
CA PRO A 64 -6.10 6.12 -7.51
C PRO A 64 -5.80 6.92 -6.25
N GLY A 65 -5.07 8.03 -6.41
CA GLY A 65 -4.75 8.95 -5.33
C GLY A 65 -5.97 9.73 -4.84
N PRO A 66 -5.84 10.42 -3.69
CA PRO A 66 -4.60 10.57 -2.90
C PRO A 66 -4.25 9.33 -2.05
N VAL A 67 -3.02 8.84 -2.17
CA VAL A 67 -2.46 7.77 -1.33
C VAL A 67 -1.32 8.34 -0.47
N GLY A 68 -1.57 8.52 0.82
CA GLY A 68 -0.58 8.90 1.82
C GLY A 68 -0.08 7.71 2.64
N GLU A 69 1.23 7.64 2.91
CA GLU A 69 1.92 6.63 3.73
C GLU A 69 1.26 5.23 3.72
N MET A 70 1.59 4.40 2.74
CA MET A 70 0.92 3.11 2.53
C MET A 70 1.70 1.92 3.12
N SER A 71 0.97 0.90 3.55
CA SER A 71 1.45 -0.49 3.72
C SER A 71 0.60 -1.46 2.90
N VAL A 72 1.22 -2.52 2.37
CA VAL A 72 0.52 -3.55 1.56
C VAL A 72 1.03 -4.93 1.95
N GLN A 73 0.11 -5.87 2.16
CA GLN A 73 0.46 -7.27 2.49
C GLN A 73 -0.62 -8.24 2.00
N TYR A 74 -0.27 -9.52 1.86
CA TYR A 74 -1.26 -10.56 1.60
C TYR A 74 -1.99 -10.96 2.89
N ASN A 75 -3.32 -10.96 2.87
CA ASN A 75 -4.15 -11.41 3.99
C ASN A 75 -4.67 -12.84 3.75
N THR A 76 -4.42 -13.74 4.70
CA THR A 76 -4.76 -15.17 4.57
C THR A 76 -6.23 -15.48 4.75
N TYR A 77 -7.00 -14.64 5.46
CA TYR A 77 -8.43 -14.83 5.67
C TYR A 77 -9.24 -14.38 4.44
N LEU A 78 -8.97 -13.18 3.95
CA LEU A 78 -9.60 -12.66 2.72
C LEU A 78 -9.09 -13.34 1.46
N LYS A 79 -7.90 -13.97 1.52
CA LYS A 79 -7.15 -14.51 0.37
C LYS A 79 -6.88 -13.43 -0.69
N GLN A 80 -6.68 -12.20 -0.24
CA GLN A 80 -6.47 -11.01 -1.07
C GLN A 80 -5.30 -10.21 -0.53
N TYR A 81 -4.70 -9.38 -1.39
CA TYR A 81 -3.83 -8.30 -0.96
C TYR A 81 -4.66 -7.24 -0.25
N LEU A 82 -4.18 -6.75 0.88
CA LEU A 82 -4.75 -5.67 1.67
C LEU A 82 -3.78 -4.50 1.62
N ALA A 83 -4.27 -3.31 1.30
CA ALA A 83 -3.53 -2.06 1.38
C ALA A 83 -4.16 -1.17 2.45
N LEU A 84 -3.33 -0.56 3.29
CA LEU A 84 -3.71 0.45 4.29
C LEU A 84 -2.96 1.75 3.99
N TYR A 85 -3.67 2.88 3.95
CA TYR A 85 -3.08 4.20 3.68
C TYR A 85 -3.98 5.31 4.20
N THR A 86 -3.48 6.56 4.24
CA THR A 86 -4.32 7.73 4.50
C THR A 86 -4.82 8.36 3.19
N ASN A 87 -6.12 8.57 3.04
CA ASN A 87 -6.70 9.17 1.83
C ASN A 87 -6.63 10.72 1.84
N GLY A 88 -7.26 11.38 0.87
CA GLY A 88 -7.27 12.85 0.74
C GLY A 88 -7.94 13.60 1.91
N MET A 89 -8.80 12.93 2.68
CA MET A 89 -9.40 13.45 3.91
C MET A 89 -8.56 13.15 5.16
N ASN A 90 -7.38 12.55 4.96
CA ASN A 90 -6.50 12.05 6.00
C ASN A 90 -7.11 10.91 6.84
N ASP A 91 -8.18 10.26 6.35
CA ASP A 91 -8.77 9.07 6.98
C ASP A 91 -7.89 7.85 6.69
N VAL A 92 -7.79 6.91 7.64
CA VAL A 92 -7.18 5.61 7.38
C VAL A 92 -8.19 4.75 6.65
N VAL A 93 -7.82 4.31 5.44
CA VAL A 93 -8.65 3.46 4.59
C VAL A 93 -7.94 2.17 4.23
N ALA A 94 -8.73 1.14 3.99
CA ALA A 94 -8.32 -0.14 3.47
C ALA A 94 -8.83 -0.34 2.04
N ARG A 95 -8.06 -1.04 1.22
CA ARG A 95 -8.50 -1.61 -0.07
C ARG A 95 -8.03 -3.04 -0.19
N THR A 96 -8.77 -3.86 -0.94
CA THR A 96 -8.37 -5.24 -1.23
C THR A 96 -8.21 -5.49 -2.73
N ALA A 97 -7.36 -6.45 -3.10
CA ALA A 97 -7.16 -6.85 -4.49
C ALA A 97 -6.79 -8.34 -4.61
N PRO A 98 -7.16 -9.02 -5.71
CA PRO A 98 -6.74 -10.39 -5.97
C PRO A 98 -5.26 -10.50 -6.42
N ALA A 99 -4.70 -9.42 -6.96
CA ALA A 99 -3.30 -9.34 -7.39
C ALA A 99 -2.68 -7.99 -6.97
N PRO A 100 -1.34 -7.86 -6.87
CA PRO A 100 -0.69 -6.61 -6.47
C PRO A 100 -1.07 -5.43 -7.38
N GLN A 101 -1.24 -5.67 -8.68
CA GLN A 101 -1.64 -4.67 -9.66
C GLN A 101 -3.14 -4.33 -9.65
N GLY A 102 -3.94 -5.00 -8.82
CA GLY A 102 -5.40 -4.85 -8.78
C GLY A 102 -6.16 -5.95 -9.52
N PRO A 103 -7.45 -5.73 -9.85
CA PRO A 103 -8.21 -4.51 -9.54
C PRO A 103 -8.36 -4.31 -8.03
N TRP A 104 -8.17 -3.07 -7.57
CA TRP A 104 -8.35 -2.70 -6.17
C TRP A 104 -9.80 -2.32 -5.88
N SER A 105 -10.32 -2.73 -4.73
CA SER A 105 -11.66 -2.40 -4.26
C SER A 105 -11.86 -0.90 -4.05
N ALA A 106 -13.10 -0.49 -3.80
CA ALA A 106 -13.38 0.81 -3.20
C ALA A 106 -12.74 0.95 -1.81
N GLU A 107 -12.61 2.19 -1.33
CA GLU A 107 -12.10 2.46 0.02
C GLU A 107 -13.07 1.93 1.08
N GLN A 108 -12.53 1.22 2.05
CA GLN A 108 -13.21 0.92 3.30
C GLN A 108 -12.54 1.74 4.41
N MET A 109 -13.26 2.72 4.95
CA MET A 109 -12.74 3.54 6.06
C MET A 109 -12.59 2.70 7.33
N LEU A 110 -11.42 2.83 7.98
CA LEU A 110 -11.11 2.17 9.25
C LEU A 110 -11.05 3.16 10.40
N VAL A 111 -10.43 4.33 10.18
CA VAL A 111 -10.31 5.39 11.18
C VAL A 111 -10.60 6.71 10.51
N SER A 112 -11.59 7.45 11.02
CA SER A 112 -11.80 8.80 10.55
C SER A 112 -10.82 9.76 11.22
N SER A 113 -10.25 10.69 10.44
CA SER A 113 -9.38 11.75 10.96
C SER A 113 -10.07 12.65 12.00
N TRP A 114 -11.40 12.74 11.97
CA TRP A 114 -12.21 13.47 12.94
C TRP A 114 -12.28 12.78 14.31
N GLN A 115 -12.15 11.46 14.35
CA GLN A 115 -12.13 10.70 15.61
C GLN A 115 -10.76 10.80 16.31
N MET A 116 -9.72 11.17 15.57
CA MET A 116 -8.35 11.31 16.05
C MET A 116 -7.75 12.64 15.56
N PRO A 117 -8.22 13.78 16.11
CA PRO A 117 -7.74 15.09 15.69
C PRO A 117 -6.25 15.26 16.03
N GLY A 118 -5.54 16.02 15.19
CA GLY A 118 -4.11 16.28 15.36
C GLY A 118 -3.20 15.67 14.30
N GLY A 119 -3.76 15.17 13.21
CA GLY A 119 -3.02 14.72 12.02
C GLY A 119 -2.51 13.30 12.17
N ILE A 120 -3.39 12.33 11.95
CA ILE A 120 -3.01 10.92 11.85
C ILE A 120 -2.21 10.65 10.56
N TYR A 121 -1.22 9.78 10.63
CA TYR A 121 -0.38 9.41 9.49
C TYR A 121 0.28 8.04 9.69
N ALA A 122 0.84 7.50 8.60
CA ALA A 122 1.58 6.24 8.59
C ALA A 122 0.85 5.02 9.19
N PRO A 123 -0.33 4.64 8.66
CA PRO A 123 -0.99 3.38 9.00
C PRO A 123 -0.19 2.18 8.46
N MET A 124 0.71 1.66 9.29
CA MET A 124 1.63 0.57 8.90
C MET A 124 1.18 -0.75 9.51
N MET A 125 0.70 -1.67 8.67
CA MET A 125 0.34 -3.02 9.11
C MET A 125 1.53 -3.72 9.75
N HIS A 126 1.28 -4.39 10.88
CA HIS A 126 2.28 -5.20 11.53
C HIS A 126 2.64 -6.40 10.63
N PRO A 127 3.93 -6.71 10.36
CA PRO A 127 4.31 -7.72 9.36
C PRO A 127 3.78 -9.14 9.59
N TRP A 128 3.46 -9.46 10.84
CA TRP A 128 2.89 -10.76 11.23
C TRP A 128 1.37 -10.75 11.36
N SER A 129 0.74 -9.59 11.18
CA SER A 129 -0.70 -9.49 11.23
C SER A 129 -1.30 -10.05 9.95
N THR A 130 -2.12 -11.08 10.07
CA THR A 130 -2.89 -11.68 8.99
C THR A 130 -4.11 -12.38 9.59
N GLY A 131 -4.91 -13.07 8.78
CA GLY A 131 -6.17 -13.63 9.24
C GLY A 131 -7.23 -12.54 9.41
N LYS A 132 -8.20 -12.76 10.30
CA LYS A 132 -9.34 -11.85 10.49
C LYS A 132 -8.98 -10.59 11.27
N ASP A 133 -8.03 -10.71 12.20
CA ASP A 133 -7.58 -9.63 13.08
C ASP A 133 -6.37 -8.91 12.49
N VAL A 134 -6.53 -7.63 12.18
CA VAL A 134 -5.48 -6.79 11.62
C VAL A 134 -4.98 -5.79 12.65
N TYR A 135 -3.69 -5.84 12.96
CA TYR A 135 -2.98 -4.91 13.82
C TYR A 135 -2.07 -4.02 12.98
N PHE A 136 -2.08 -2.72 13.27
CA PHE A 136 -1.27 -1.74 12.54
C PHE A 136 -0.88 -0.58 13.46
N ASN A 137 0.27 0.03 13.20
CA ASN A 137 0.65 1.26 13.88
C ASN A 137 -0.06 2.44 13.23
N LEU A 138 -0.45 3.42 14.02
CA LEU A 138 -0.95 4.72 13.58
C LEU A 138 -0.25 5.82 14.35
N SER A 139 0.35 6.77 13.64
CA SER A 139 1.08 7.88 14.25
C SER A 139 0.20 9.12 14.33
N LEU A 140 0.37 9.94 15.38
CA LEU A 140 -0.33 11.21 15.58
C LEU A 140 0.68 12.35 15.65
N TRP A 141 0.58 13.31 14.73
CA TRP A 141 1.55 14.41 14.60
C TRP A 141 1.53 15.34 15.82
N SER A 142 0.35 15.79 16.25
CA SER A 142 0.21 16.78 17.33
C SER A 142 0.83 16.34 18.66
N ALA A 143 0.83 15.03 18.94
CA ALA A 143 1.31 14.45 20.17
C ALA A 143 2.65 13.71 20.02
N TYR A 144 3.20 13.62 18.80
CA TYR A 144 4.39 12.81 18.50
C TYR A 144 4.31 11.39 19.07
N ASN A 145 3.15 10.75 18.91
CA ASN A 145 2.86 9.44 19.51
C ASN A 145 2.57 8.39 18.44
N VAL A 146 2.86 7.12 18.75
CA VAL A 146 2.55 5.95 17.93
C VAL A 146 1.62 5.03 18.72
N MET A 147 0.48 4.72 18.12
CA MET A 147 -0.56 3.87 18.70
C MET A 147 -0.59 2.53 17.97
N LEU A 148 -0.76 1.44 18.72
CA LEU A 148 -1.12 0.16 18.14
C LEU A 148 -2.64 0.11 17.98
N MET A 149 -3.08 -0.01 16.74
CA MET A 149 -4.48 -0.11 16.35
C MET A 149 -4.84 -1.56 16.04
N HIS A 150 -6.11 -1.90 16.21
CA HIS A 150 -6.67 -3.21 15.88
C HIS A 150 -8.00 -3.01 15.14
N THR A 151 -8.20 -3.80 14.08
CA THR A 151 -9.49 -3.89 13.37
C THR A 151 -9.78 -5.35 13.04
N VAL A 152 -11.06 -5.68 12.94
CA VAL A 152 -11.54 -7.00 12.53
C VAL A 152 -12.09 -6.89 11.10
N LEU A 153 -11.60 -7.73 10.20
CA LEU A 153 -12.07 -7.79 8.82
C LEU A 153 -13.47 -8.44 8.76
N PRO A 154 -14.31 -8.09 7.78
CA PRO A 154 -15.68 -8.62 7.65
C PRO A 154 -15.72 -10.16 7.57
#